data_AF-A0A4Z1H6B7-F1
#
_entry.id   AF-A0A4Z1H6B7-F1
#
_cell.length_a   1.000
_cell.length_b   1.000
_cell.length_c   1.000
_cell.angle_alpha   90.00
_cell.angle_beta   90.00
_cell.angle_gamma   90.00
#
_symmetry.space_group_name_H-M   'P 1'
#
loop_
_entity.id
_entity.type
_entity.pdbx_description
1 polymer ?
#
loop_
_entity_poly.entity_id
_entity_poly.type
_entity_poly.pdbx_seq_one_letter_code
_entity_poly.pdbx_strand_id
1 'polypeptide(L)'
;MASIMENASIESAAAVVVNHPYYPLEMEIASYLANEWTVPTLLSIFFGACAVLFLCTRTFVARSYPHLPSTEKAAIWWLVLSGAIHLFFEVTAFLWGPMCFTVAAFIATRHPLRHPLQIIVTVGQIYGLVLYYATHTFDYYHKEVNYSRPEFLYFWFYYFFMNFLWMIFPGMLLVDSVRTIAQTFTELDQVKNTRKVNGFAKKGQ
;
A
#
# COMPACT_ATOMS: atom_id res chain seq x y z
N MET A 1 48.08 8.15 36.96
CA MET A 1 48.23 7.58 35.60
C MET A 1 47.09 6.61 35.31
N ALA A 2 46.93 5.51 36.06
CA ALA A 2 45.82 4.57 35.87
C ALA A 2 44.42 5.21 35.97
N SER A 3 44.15 6.05 37.00
CA SER A 3 42.83 6.70 37.13
C SER A 3 42.58 7.83 36.12
N ILE A 4 43.62 8.37 35.48
CA ILE A 4 43.49 9.38 34.41
C ILE A 4 43.15 8.68 33.09
N MET A 5 43.75 7.50 32.85
CA MET A 5 43.42 6.67 31.68
C MET A 5 42.06 5.97 31.83
N GLU A 6 41.66 5.62 33.05
CA GLU A 6 40.32 5.10 33.36
C GLU A 6 39.24 6.17 33.14
N ASN A 7 39.43 7.40 33.64
CA ASN A 7 38.53 8.52 33.35
C ASN A 7 38.48 8.87 31.85
N ALA A 8 39.61 8.82 31.13
CA ALA A 8 39.63 9.07 29.68
C ALA A 8 38.93 7.97 28.87
N SER A 9 38.96 6.72 29.34
CA SER A 9 38.20 5.62 28.74
C SER A 9 36.70 5.70 29.03
N ILE A 10 36.32 6.26 30.18
CA ILE A 10 34.92 6.49 30.58
C ILE A 10 34.34 7.72 29.83
N GLU A 11 35.11 8.79 29.65
CA GLU A 11 34.70 9.94 28.82
C GLU A 11 34.59 9.59 27.33
N SER A 12 35.44 8.69 26.83
CA SER A 12 35.37 8.20 25.44
C SER A 12 34.23 7.19 25.20
N ALA A 13 33.68 6.59 26.26
CA ALA A 13 32.56 5.64 26.20
C ALA A 13 31.21 6.26 26.57
N ALA A 14 31.17 7.53 26.98
CA ALA A 14 29.96 8.32 26.94
C ALA A 14 29.57 8.46 25.46
N ALA A 15 28.58 7.68 25.04
CA ALA A 15 28.03 7.75 23.69
C ALA A 15 27.82 9.23 23.35
N VAL A 16 28.54 9.74 22.35
CA VAL A 16 28.30 11.08 21.82
C VAL A 16 26.84 11.09 21.42
N VAL A 17 26.01 11.77 22.20
CA VAL A 17 24.57 11.89 21.92
C VAL A 17 24.47 12.73 20.64
N VAL A 18 24.35 12.05 19.51
CA VAL A 18 24.19 12.72 18.21
C VAL A 18 22.75 13.19 18.13
N ASN A 19 22.55 14.52 18.15
CA ASN A 19 21.24 15.12 17.95
C ASN A 19 20.62 14.66 16.63
N HIS A 20 19.38 14.18 16.68
CA HIS A 20 18.62 13.74 15.53
C HIS A 20 17.26 14.44 15.44
N PRO A 21 16.65 14.55 14.24
CA PRO A 21 15.38 15.24 14.05
C PRO A 21 14.14 14.38 14.34
N TYR A 22 14.30 13.11 14.72
CA TYR A 22 13.19 12.19 14.97
C TYR A 22 12.61 12.34 16.37
N TYR A 23 11.30 12.14 16.50
CA TYR A 23 10.61 12.20 17.77
C TYR A 23 10.41 10.78 18.36
N PRO A 24 10.51 10.60 19.69
CA PRO A 24 10.88 11.61 20.70
C PRO A 24 12.35 12.04 20.61
N LEU A 25 12.64 13.32 20.86
CA LEU A 25 13.97 13.92 20.65
C LEU A 25 15.03 13.42 21.65
N GLU A 26 14.57 12.91 22.78
CA GLU A 26 15.38 12.39 23.88
C GLU A 26 15.84 10.95 23.61
N MET A 27 15.38 10.32 22.53
CA MET A 27 15.78 8.96 22.15
C MET A 27 17.26 8.94 21.76
N GLU A 28 18.00 7.92 22.22
CA GLU A 28 19.35 7.69 21.72
C GLU A 28 19.29 6.76 20.50
N ILE A 29 19.57 7.31 19.31
CA ILE A 29 19.70 6.51 18.09
C ILE A 29 21.17 6.16 17.89
N ALA A 30 21.52 4.92 18.23
CA ALA A 30 22.86 4.39 18.01
C ALA A 30 23.26 4.53 16.53
N SER A 31 24.43 5.14 16.29
CA SER A 31 25.00 5.32 14.96
C SER A 31 24.13 6.13 13.99
N TYR A 32 23.37 7.12 14.48
CA TYR A 32 22.65 8.04 13.60
C TYR A 32 23.60 8.77 12.63
N LEU A 33 23.31 8.66 11.33
CA LEU A 33 23.97 9.39 10.27
C LEU A 33 22.89 10.11 9.45
N ALA A 34 23.02 11.43 9.35
CA ALA A 34 22.09 12.23 8.55
C ALA A 34 22.25 11.93 7.05
N ASN A 35 21.15 11.99 6.31
CA ASN A 35 21.16 11.80 4.86
C ASN A 35 22.05 12.85 4.18
N GLU A 36 22.93 12.38 3.28
CA GLU A 36 23.71 13.25 2.39
C GLU A 36 22.83 13.96 1.36
N TRP A 37 21.70 13.34 0.99
CA TRP A 37 20.76 13.84 0.00
C TRP A 37 19.65 14.66 0.66
N THR A 38 19.39 15.84 0.11
CA THR A 38 18.32 16.72 0.62
C THR A 38 16.93 16.14 0.34
N VAL A 39 15.96 16.48 1.19
CA VAL A 39 14.56 16.05 1.04
C VAL A 39 13.97 16.38 -0.34
N PRO A 40 14.14 17.61 -0.89
CA PRO A 40 13.66 17.91 -2.24
C PRO A 40 14.26 17.02 -3.33
N THR A 41 15.53 16.66 -3.22
CA THR A 41 16.19 15.75 -4.18
C THR A 41 15.57 14.36 -4.12
N LEU A 42 15.36 13.81 -2.92
CA LEU A 42 14.74 12.51 -2.72
C LEU A 42 13.30 12.48 -3.26
N LEU A 43 12.51 13.52 -2.97
CA LEU A 43 11.15 13.64 -3.49
C LEU A 43 11.15 13.76 -5.02
N SER A 44 12.08 14.51 -5.60
CA SER A 44 12.19 14.67 -7.06
C SER A 44 12.49 13.33 -7.74
N ILE A 45 13.39 12.54 -7.17
CA ILE A 45 13.71 11.20 -7.68
C ILE A 45 12.48 10.28 -7.54
N PHE A 46 11.82 10.28 -6.38
CA PHE A 46 10.65 9.45 -6.12
C PHE A 46 9.50 9.78 -7.09
N PHE A 47 9.09 11.05 -7.18
CA PHE A 47 8.01 11.45 -8.08
C PHE A 47 8.40 11.31 -9.54
N GLY A 48 9.67 11.51 -9.90
CA GLY A 48 10.19 11.23 -11.23
C GLY A 48 10.05 9.75 -11.60
N ALA A 49 10.46 8.85 -10.70
CA ALA A 49 10.31 7.40 -10.88
C ALA A 49 8.83 6.98 -10.99
N CYS A 50 7.96 7.51 -10.13
CA CYS A 50 6.52 7.28 -10.18
C CYS A 50 5.90 7.78 -11.50
N ALA A 51 6.31 8.95 -11.99
CA ALA A 51 5.84 9.50 -13.26
C ALA A 51 6.28 8.64 -14.46
N VAL A 52 7.54 8.21 -14.49
CA VAL A 52 8.05 7.29 -15.52
C VAL A 52 7.27 5.98 -15.49
N LEU A 53 7.12 5.36 -14.31
CA LEU A 53 6.36 4.13 -14.14
C LEU A 53 4.92 4.28 -14.62
N PHE A 54 4.25 5.37 -14.24
CA PHE A 54 2.88 5.68 -14.66
C PHE A 54 2.78 5.81 -16.18
N LEU A 55 3.66 6.58 -16.82
CA LEU A 55 3.66 6.78 -18.26
C LEU A 55 3.95 5.50 -19.03
N CYS A 56 4.95 4.71 -18.60
CA CYS A 56 5.26 3.41 -19.18
C CYS A 56 4.07 2.45 -19.07
N THR A 57 3.46 2.34 -17.89
CA THR A 57 2.31 1.46 -17.67
C THR A 57 1.11 1.91 -18.50
N ARG A 58 0.83 3.22 -18.52
CA ARG A 58 -0.27 3.80 -19.29
C ARG A 58 -0.12 3.55 -20.78
N THR A 59 1.06 3.83 -21.33
CA THR A 59 1.32 3.62 -22.76
C THR A 59 1.29 2.14 -23.12
N PHE A 60 1.89 1.26 -22.30
CA PHE A 60 1.83 -0.19 -22.50
C PHE A 60 0.39 -0.70 -22.51
N VAL A 61 -0.40 -0.40 -21.48
CA VAL A 61 -1.79 -0.88 -21.37
C VAL A 61 -2.67 -0.32 -22.49
N ALA A 62 -2.50 0.95 -22.86
CA ALA A 62 -3.27 1.55 -23.94
C ALA A 62 -2.99 0.90 -25.30
N ARG A 63 -1.75 0.45 -25.55
CA ARG A 63 -1.35 -0.22 -26.79
C ARG A 63 -1.73 -1.70 -26.81
N SER A 64 -1.49 -2.41 -25.71
CA SER A 64 -1.71 -3.86 -25.62
C SER A 64 -3.18 -4.22 -25.42
N TYR A 65 -3.95 -3.36 -24.74
CA TYR A 65 -5.35 -3.61 -24.38
C TYR A 65 -6.26 -2.41 -24.71
N PRO A 66 -6.42 -2.04 -26.00
CA PRO A 66 -7.11 -0.82 -26.41
C PRO A 66 -8.59 -0.81 -25.99
N HIS A 67 -9.27 -1.95 -26.06
CA HIS A 67 -10.69 -2.12 -25.74
C HIS A 67 -11.01 -2.13 -24.24
N LEU A 68 -10.00 -2.10 -23.37
CA LEU A 68 -10.22 -2.10 -21.92
C LEU A 68 -10.86 -0.76 -21.47
N PRO A 69 -11.92 -0.78 -20.66
CA PRO A 69 -12.55 0.45 -20.16
C PRO A 69 -11.57 1.27 -19.31
N SER A 70 -11.76 2.59 -19.31
CA SER A 70 -10.85 3.53 -18.62
C SER A 70 -10.75 3.28 -17.12
N THR A 71 -11.80 2.77 -16.48
CA THR A 71 -11.82 2.40 -15.06
C THR A 71 -10.89 1.23 -14.76
N GLU A 72 -10.93 0.17 -15.57
CA GLU A 72 -10.01 -0.98 -15.45
C GLU A 72 -8.56 -0.57 -15.77
N LYS A 73 -8.35 0.33 -16.73
CA LYS A 73 -7.02 0.92 -17.01
C LYS A 73 -6.49 1.69 -15.79
N ALA A 74 -7.33 2.52 -15.16
CA ALA A 74 -6.96 3.25 -13.95
C ALA A 74 -6.65 2.31 -12.77
N ALA A 75 -7.42 1.23 -12.60
CA ALA A 75 -7.16 0.19 -11.61
C ALA A 75 -5.79 -0.47 -11.84
N ILE A 76 -5.45 -0.80 -13.08
CA ILE A 76 -4.13 -1.35 -13.44
C ILE A 76 -3.02 -0.36 -13.08
N TRP A 77 -3.16 0.92 -13.41
CA TRP A 77 -2.14 1.93 -13.10
C TRP A 77 -1.93 2.08 -11.60
N TRP A 78 -3.02 2.09 -10.83
CA TRP A 78 -2.98 2.12 -9.37
C TRP A 78 -2.26 0.89 -8.82
N LEU A 79 -2.64 -0.32 -9.25
CA LEU A 79 -2.05 -1.57 -8.77
C LEU A 79 -0.57 -1.69 -9.12
N VAL A 80 -0.16 -1.24 -10.30
CA VAL A 80 1.26 -1.26 -10.72
C VAL A 80 2.07 -0.26 -9.89
N LEU A 81 1.56 0.95 -9.66
CA LEU A 81 2.21 1.94 -8.80
C LEU A 81 2.32 1.45 -7.36
N SER A 82 1.21 0.97 -6.79
CA SER A 82 1.14 0.42 -5.44
C SER A 82 2.07 -0.80 -5.29
N GLY A 83 2.05 -1.71 -6.25
CA GLY A 83 2.91 -2.90 -6.25
C GLY A 83 4.40 -2.56 -6.27
N ALA A 84 4.78 -1.54 -7.04
CA ALA A 84 6.16 -1.04 -7.06
C ALA A 84 6.56 -0.40 -5.72
N ILE A 85 5.67 0.39 -5.10
CA ILE A 85 5.94 0.99 -3.79
C ILE A 85 6.15 -0.09 -2.73
N HIS A 86 5.25 -1.08 -2.65
CA HIS A 86 5.38 -2.20 -1.72
C HIS A 86 6.66 -3.00 -1.96
N LEU A 87 7.01 -3.27 -3.22
CA LEU A 87 8.19 -4.08 -3.54
C LEU A 87 9.52 -3.40 -3.21
N PHE A 88 9.62 -2.09 -3.44
CA PHE A 88 10.88 -1.35 -3.28
C PHE A 88 11.08 -0.74 -1.89
N PHE A 89 10.01 -0.26 -1.25
CA PHE A 89 10.11 0.50 0.01
C PHE A 89 9.68 -0.29 1.24
N GLU A 90 8.85 -1.33 1.08
CA GLU A 90 8.31 -2.10 2.19
C GLU A 90 8.93 -3.51 2.20
N VAL A 91 10.08 -3.65 2.86
CA VAL A 91 10.85 -4.92 2.94
C VAL A 91 10.03 -6.11 3.48
N THR A 92 8.92 -5.86 4.19
CA THR A 92 7.99 -6.87 4.70
C THR A 92 6.91 -7.32 3.70
N ALA A 93 6.82 -6.71 2.51
CA ALA A 93 5.71 -6.88 1.57
C ALA A 93 6.04 -7.80 0.37
N PHE A 94 6.85 -8.85 0.58
CA PHE A 94 7.14 -9.88 -0.43
C PHE A 94 5.88 -10.48 -1.07
N LEU A 95 4.75 -10.46 -0.36
CA LEU A 95 3.48 -10.96 -0.87
C LEU A 95 2.67 -9.85 -1.58
N TRP A 96 2.54 -8.66 -0.98
CA TRP A 96 1.63 -7.62 -1.48
C TRP A 96 2.10 -7.00 -2.80
N GLY A 97 3.40 -6.75 -2.96
CA GLY A 97 3.96 -6.20 -4.20
C GLY A 97 3.67 -7.10 -5.41
N PRO A 98 4.12 -8.37 -5.42
CA PRO A 98 3.85 -9.32 -6.50
C PRO A 98 2.37 -9.59 -6.75
N MET A 99 1.54 -9.64 -5.70
CA MET A 99 0.10 -9.83 -5.87
C MET A 99 -0.57 -8.65 -6.58
N CYS A 100 -0.14 -7.41 -6.33
CA CYS A 100 -0.67 -6.24 -7.06
C CYS A 100 -0.43 -6.37 -8.57
N PHE A 101 0.78 -6.78 -8.98
CA PHE A 101 1.09 -7.02 -10.40
C PHE A 101 0.27 -8.18 -10.98
N THR A 102 0.02 -9.22 -10.20
CA THR A 102 -0.78 -10.38 -10.63
C THR A 102 -2.24 -9.98 -10.83
N VAL A 103 -2.82 -9.18 -9.92
CA VAL A 103 -4.18 -8.63 -10.10
C VAL A 103 -4.24 -7.74 -11.34
N ALA A 104 -3.25 -6.86 -11.54
CA ALA A 104 -3.18 -6.02 -12.73
C ALA A 104 -3.19 -6.87 -14.03
N ALA A 105 -2.41 -7.96 -14.07
CA ALA A 105 -2.41 -8.89 -15.18
C ALA A 105 -3.78 -9.57 -15.35
N PHE A 106 -4.42 -10.02 -14.26
CA PHE A 106 -5.74 -10.65 -14.30
C PHE A 106 -6.85 -9.72 -14.77
N ILE A 107 -6.77 -8.42 -14.45
CA ILE A 107 -7.68 -7.40 -15.00
C ILE A 107 -7.47 -7.31 -16.51
N ALA A 108 -6.23 -7.21 -16.96
CA ALA A 108 -5.90 -7.08 -18.38
C ALA A 108 -6.32 -8.31 -19.21
N THR A 109 -6.19 -9.52 -18.66
CA THR A 109 -6.53 -10.78 -19.34
C THR A 109 -7.95 -11.27 -19.08
N ARG A 110 -8.77 -10.52 -18.33
CA ARG A 110 -10.13 -10.92 -17.91
C ARG A 110 -10.16 -12.29 -17.22
N HIS A 111 -9.18 -12.57 -16.38
CA HIS A 111 -9.06 -13.86 -15.70
C HIS A 111 -10.17 -14.04 -14.64
N PRO A 112 -10.77 -15.24 -14.49
CA PRO A 112 -11.85 -15.47 -13.52
C PRO A 112 -11.43 -15.25 -12.07
N LEU A 113 -10.14 -15.42 -11.74
CA LEU A 113 -9.60 -15.15 -10.41
C LEU A 113 -9.30 -13.65 -10.15
N ARG A 114 -9.65 -12.74 -11.07
CA ARG A 114 -9.41 -11.29 -10.88
C ARG A 114 -10.05 -10.77 -9.60
N HIS A 115 -11.33 -11.05 -9.37
CA HIS A 115 -12.07 -10.50 -8.24
C HIS A 115 -11.69 -11.14 -6.91
N PRO A 116 -11.54 -12.49 -6.80
CA PRO A 116 -11.02 -13.10 -5.58
C PRO A 116 -9.66 -12.54 -5.16
N LEU A 117 -8.71 -12.43 -6.09
CA LEU A 117 -7.37 -11.93 -5.76
C LEU A 117 -7.37 -10.43 -5.48
N GLN A 118 -8.16 -9.64 -6.22
CA GLN A 118 -8.35 -8.21 -5.96
C GLN A 118 -8.93 -7.96 -4.57
N ILE A 119 -9.87 -8.79 -4.10
CA ILE A 119 -10.41 -8.71 -2.73
C ILE A 119 -9.31 -8.99 -1.71
N ILE A 120 -8.51 -10.04 -1.89
CA ILE A 120 -7.41 -10.37 -0.96
C ILE A 120 -6.42 -9.20 -0.85
N VAL A 121 -5.99 -8.65 -1.99
CA VAL A 121 -5.03 -7.53 -2.02
C VAL A 121 -5.61 -6.28 -1.37
N THR A 122 -6.83 -5.89 -1.72
CA THR A 122 -7.45 -4.65 -1.23
C THR A 122 -7.79 -4.71 0.26
N VAL A 123 -8.27 -5.86 0.74
CA VAL A 123 -8.47 -6.10 2.18
C VAL A 123 -7.13 -6.06 2.92
N GLY A 124 -6.07 -6.67 2.37
CA GLY A 124 -4.73 -6.61 2.96
C GLY A 124 -4.18 -5.19 3.11
N GLN A 125 -4.35 -4.36 2.09
CA GLN A 125 -3.94 -2.95 2.12
C GLN A 125 -4.73 -2.14 3.16
N ILE A 126 -6.06 -2.31 3.21
CA ILE A 126 -6.90 -1.63 4.21
C ILE A 126 -6.57 -2.13 5.63
N TYR A 127 -6.36 -3.43 5.80
CA TYR A 127 -5.96 -4.02 7.08
C TYR A 127 -4.63 -3.46 7.57
N GLY A 128 -3.62 -3.41 6.70
CA GLY A 128 -2.33 -2.81 7.02
C GLY A 128 -2.47 -1.35 7.44
N LEU A 129 -3.32 -0.58 6.76
CA LEU A 129 -3.61 0.81 7.09
C LEU A 129 -4.33 0.97 8.44
N VAL A 130 -5.32 0.12 8.72
CA VAL A 130 -6.03 0.13 10.01
C VAL A 130 -5.05 -0.20 11.14
N LEU A 131 -4.20 -1.22 10.96
CA LEU A 131 -3.15 -1.54 11.92
C LEU A 131 -2.14 -0.40 12.09
N TYR A 132 -1.75 0.25 11.00
CA TYR A 132 -0.82 1.38 11.03
C TYR A 132 -1.35 2.51 11.92
N TYR A 133 -2.59 2.95 11.69
CA TYR A 133 -3.24 3.97 12.52
C TYR A 133 -3.51 3.49 13.95
N ALA A 134 -3.98 2.25 14.11
CA ALA A 134 -4.25 1.70 15.44
C ALA A 134 -2.97 1.62 16.29
N THR A 135 -1.84 1.26 15.70
CA THR A 135 -0.55 1.16 16.41
C THR A 135 -0.07 2.53 16.87
N HIS A 136 -0.15 3.55 16.00
CA HIS A 136 0.16 4.92 16.39
C HIS A 136 -0.76 5.41 17.51
N THR A 137 -2.06 5.19 17.38
CA THR A 137 -3.06 5.57 18.40
C THR A 137 -2.82 4.83 19.72
N PHE A 138 -2.48 3.54 19.67
CA PHE A 138 -2.17 2.75 20.85
C PHE A 138 -0.95 3.30 21.59
N ASP A 139 0.14 3.56 20.87
CA ASP A 139 1.37 4.12 21.44
C ASP A 139 1.15 5.52 22.02
N TYR A 140 0.34 6.35 21.35
CA TYR A 140 -0.02 7.67 21.85
C TYR A 140 -0.80 7.60 23.17
N TYR A 141 -1.80 6.71 23.28
CA TYR A 141 -2.65 6.64 24.47
C TYR A 141 -2.05 5.82 25.64
N HIS A 142 -1.25 4.79 25.36
CA HIS A 142 -0.74 3.88 26.39
C HIS A 142 0.71 4.17 26.78
N LYS A 143 1.51 4.67 25.85
CA LYS A 143 2.93 5.00 26.11
C LYS A 143 3.16 6.50 26.25
N GLU A 144 2.16 7.32 25.94
CA GLU A 144 2.27 8.79 25.89
C GLU A 144 3.41 9.25 24.96
N VAL A 145 3.75 8.42 23.96
CA VAL A 145 4.82 8.71 22.98
C VAL A 145 4.19 9.18 21.69
N ASN A 146 4.67 10.32 21.19
CA ASN A 146 4.36 10.80 19.85
C ASN A 146 5.61 10.71 18.98
N TYR A 147 5.57 9.86 17.95
CA TYR A 147 6.67 9.73 16.98
C TYR A 147 6.57 10.75 15.84
N SER A 148 5.44 11.43 15.70
CA SER A 148 5.23 12.42 14.66
C SER A 148 5.73 13.78 15.09
N ARG A 149 6.44 14.41 14.18
CA ARG A 149 6.90 15.79 14.28
C ARG A 149 5.70 16.76 14.35
N PRO A 150 5.72 17.79 15.22
CA PRO A 150 4.56 18.66 15.46
C PRO A 150 4.19 19.54 14.26
N GLU A 151 5.09 19.73 13.30
CA GLU A 151 4.85 20.52 12.11
C GLU A 151 3.75 19.88 11.23
N PHE A 152 2.84 20.70 10.72
CA PHE A 152 1.64 20.28 9.96
C PHE A 152 1.94 19.26 8.85
N LEU A 153 3.05 19.45 8.14
CA LEU A 153 3.47 18.60 7.03
C LEU A 153 3.63 17.12 7.45
N TYR A 154 4.21 16.83 8.61
CA TYR A 154 4.54 15.45 8.97
C TYR A 154 3.32 14.68 9.41
N PHE A 155 2.46 15.28 10.24
CA PHE A 155 1.26 14.62 10.70
C PHE A 155 0.15 14.60 9.64
N TRP A 156 -0.25 15.75 9.13
CA TRP A 156 -1.44 15.82 8.27
C TRP A 156 -1.19 15.37 6.85
N PHE A 157 -0.06 15.76 6.26
CA PHE A 157 0.23 15.40 4.89
C PHE A 157 0.84 13.99 4.80
N TYR A 158 1.97 13.74 5.45
CA TYR A 158 2.63 12.43 5.35
C TYR A 158 1.91 11.32 6.09
N TYR A 159 1.63 11.48 7.39
CA TYR A 159 1.01 10.41 8.16
C TYR A 159 -0.46 10.19 7.80
N PHE A 160 -1.29 11.25 7.72
CA PHE A 160 -2.72 11.08 7.46
C PHE A 160 -3.06 11.03 5.95
N PHE A 161 -2.80 12.10 5.20
CA PHE A 161 -3.30 12.24 3.82
C PHE A 161 -2.73 11.18 2.87
N MET A 162 -1.41 10.97 2.86
CA MET A 162 -0.79 10.00 1.95
C MET A 162 -1.29 8.57 2.22
N ASN A 163 -1.40 8.19 3.48
CA ASN A 163 -1.92 6.88 3.88
C ASN A 163 -3.43 6.75 3.62
N PHE A 164 -4.19 7.83 3.72
CA PHE A 164 -5.62 7.84 3.40
C PHE A 164 -5.90 7.45 1.93
N LEU A 165 -4.98 7.72 1.00
CA LEU A 165 -5.11 7.26 -0.39
C LEU A 165 -5.16 5.72 -0.49
N TRP A 166 -4.44 5.02 0.38
CA TRP A 166 -4.46 3.55 0.51
C TRP A 166 -5.73 3.01 1.22
N MET A 167 -6.60 3.89 1.72
CA MET A 167 -7.97 3.52 2.10
C MET A 167 -8.91 3.63 0.88
N ILE A 168 -8.84 4.76 0.19
CA ILE A 168 -9.84 5.14 -0.82
C ILE A 168 -9.74 4.29 -2.08
N PHE A 169 -8.56 4.21 -2.70
CA PHE A 169 -8.42 3.47 -3.96
C PHE A 169 -8.65 1.96 -3.78
N PRO A 170 -8.05 1.29 -2.78
CA PRO A 170 -8.35 -0.12 -2.52
C PRO A 170 -9.80 -0.35 -2.12
N GLY A 171 -10.40 0.57 -1.35
CA GLY A 171 -11.82 0.50 -0.97
C GLY A 171 -12.77 0.53 -2.18
N MET A 172 -12.51 1.41 -3.16
CA MET A 172 -13.27 1.45 -4.41
C MET A 172 -13.16 0.13 -5.19
N LEU A 173 -11.94 -0.42 -5.30
CA LEU A 173 -11.69 -1.70 -5.98
C LEU A 173 -12.33 -2.90 -5.25
N LEU A 174 -12.39 -2.86 -3.92
CA LEU A 174 -13.04 -3.87 -3.09
C LEU A 174 -14.55 -3.87 -3.35
N VAL A 175 -15.19 -2.70 -3.27
CA VAL A 175 -16.64 -2.57 -3.51
C VAL A 175 -17.02 -3.01 -4.92
N ASP A 176 -16.23 -2.62 -5.92
CA ASP A 176 -16.42 -3.04 -7.31
C ASP A 176 -16.38 -4.58 -7.46
N SER A 177 -15.37 -5.22 -6.88
CA SER A 177 -15.23 -6.68 -6.94
C SER A 177 -16.36 -7.42 -6.22
N VAL A 178 -16.74 -6.96 -5.02
CA VAL A 178 -17.83 -7.57 -4.25
C VAL A 178 -19.16 -7.45 -5.00
N ARG A 179 -19.46 -6.26 -5.56
CA ARG A 179 -20.70 -6.04 -6.33
C ARG A 179 -20.74 -6.90 -7.58
N THR A 180 -19.63 -6.98 -8.32
CA THR A 180 -19.55 -7.77 -9.55
C THR A 180 -19.76 -9.26 -9.26
N ILE A 181 -19.14 -9.79 -8.20
CA ILE A 181 -19.35 -11.18 -7.77
C ILE A 181 -20.81 -11.43 -7.39
N ALA A 182 -21.42 -10.55 -6.58
CA ALA A 182 -22.81 -10.71 -6.14
C ALA A 182 -23.81 -10.70 -7.32
N GLN A 183 -23.61 -9.79 -8.28
CA GLN A 183 -24.42 -9.71 -9.50
C GLN A 183 -24.28 -11.00 -10.33
N THR A 184 -23.04 -11.46 -10.53
CA THR A 184 -22.76 -12.70 -11.28
C THR A 184 -23.47 -13.91 -10.68
N PHE A 185 -23.47 -14.05 -9.34
CA PHE A 185 -24.17 -15.15 -8.67
C PHE A 185 -25.69 -15.04 -8.81
N THR A 186 -26.24 -13.83 -8.72
CA THR A 186 -27.68 -13.59 -8.90
C THR A 186 -28.14 -13.97 -10.31
N GLU A 187 -27.39 -13.56 -11.33
CA GLU A 187 -27.67 -13.92 -12.73
C GLU A 187 -27.56 -15.43 -12.95
N LEU A 188 -26.55 -16.08 -12.36
CA LEU A 188 -26.36 -17.53 -12.45
C LEU A 188 -27.56 -18.29 -11.86
N ASP A 189 -28.12 -17.82 -10.75
CA ASP A 189 -29.29 -18.44 -10.12
C ASP A 189 -30.55 -18.25 -10.97
N GLN A 190 -30.74 -17.08 -11.57
CA GLN A 190 -31.84 -16.83 -12.52
C GLN A 190 -31.75 -17.76 -13.74
N VAL A 191 -30.56 -17.91 -14.34
CA VAL A 191 -30.34 -18.81 -15.49
C VAL A 191 -30.60 -20.27 -15.10
N LYS A 192 -30.13 -20.72 -13.94
CA LYS A 192 -30.38 -22.08 -13.43
C LYS A 192 -31.87 -22.32 -13.21
N ASN A 193 -32.60 -21.35 -12.65
CA ASN A 193 -34.04 -21.47 -12.42
C ASN A 193 -34.83 -21.53 -13.73
N THR A 194 -34.53 -20.63 -14.68
CA THR A 194 -35.14 -20.66 -16.02
C THR A 194 -34.87 -21.99 -16.74
N ARG A 195 -33.64 -22.52 -16.64
CA ARG A 195 -33.30 -23.81 -17.25
C ARG A 195 -34.05 -24.98 -16.59
N LYS A 196 -34.25 -24.95 -15.27
CA LYS A 196 -35.05 -25.95 -14.54
C LYS A 196 -36.50 -25.94 -15.03
N VAL A 197 -37.13 -24.77 -15.11
CA VAL A 197 -38.52 -24.60 -15.61
C VAL A 197 -38.65 -25.16 -17.03
N ASN A 198 -37.74 -24.81 -17.94
CA ASN A 198 -37.75 -25.32 -19.31
C ASN A 198 -37.51 -26.84 -19.40
N GLY A 199 -36.74 -27.41 -18.47
CA GLY A 199 -36.52 -28.85 -18.37
C GLY A 199 -37.76 -29.62 -17.91
N PHE A 200 -38.56 -29.06 -17.00
CA PHE A 200 -39.84 -29.63 -16.59
C PHE A 200 -40.89 -29.55 -17.71
N ALA A 201 -40.97 -28.42 -18.42
CA ALA A 201 -41.89 -28.25 -19.55
C ALA A 201 -41.68 -29.28 -20.67
N LYS A 202 -40.43 -29.68 -20.93
CA LYS A 202 -40.09 -30.71 -21.93
C LYS A 202 -40.38 -32.16 -21.50
N LYS A 203 -40.56 -32.43 -20.20
CA LYS A 203 -40.88 -33.78 -19.68
C LYS A 203 -42.39 -34.04 -19.57
N GLY A 204 -43.22 -33.00 -19.69
CA GLY A 204 -44.67 -33.09 -19.63
C GLY A 204 -45.38 -33.15 -20.99
N GLN A 205 -44.62 -33.14 -22.10
CA GLN A 205 -45.08 -33.46 -23.46
C GLN A 205 -44.61 -34.87 -23.83
#